data_AF-A0A455U7V6-F1
#
_entry.id   AF-A0A455U7V6-F1
#
_cell.length_a   1.000
_cell.length_b   1.000
_cell.length_c   1.000
_cell.angle_alpha   90.00
_cell.angle_beta   90.00
_cell.angle_gamma   90.00
#
_symmetry.space_group_name_H-M   'P 1'
#
loop_
_entity.id
_entity.type
_entity.pdbx_description
1 polymer ?
#
loop_
_entity_poly.entity_id
_entity_poly.type
_entity_poly.pdbx_seq_one_letter_code
_entity_poly.pdbx_strand_id
1 'polypeptide(L)'
;MAMGSEISAVVPGRVSTEVAARLSFDTQASIAKAHELIELYDARGVSRDRVLIKLASTWEGIRAAEVLEREGIQCNLTLLFSDAQAQACFDAGVF
;
A
#
# COMPACT_ATOMS: atom_id res chain seq x y z
N MET A 1 -6.52 -11.34 4.17
CA MET A 1 -5.22 -11.95 3.83
C MET A 1 -5.35 -13.26 3.07
N ALA A 2 -6.17 -14.24 3.50
CA ALA A 2 -6.34 -15.51 2.75
C ALA A 2 -6.64 -15.29 1.26
N MET A 3 -7.64 -14.45 0.95
CA MET A 3 -8.06 -14.17 -0.42
C MET A 3 -6.99 -13.49 -1.29
N GLY A 4 -6.15 -12.62 -0.71
CA GLY A 4 -5.12 -11.91 -1.48
C GLY A 4 -4.01 -12.84 -1.97
N SER A 5 -3.58 -13.78 -1.11
CA SER A 5 -2.60 -14.79 -1.48
C SER A 5 -3.15 -15.76 -2.52
N GLU A 6 -4.41 -16.18 -2.40
CA GLU A 6 -5.09 -17.03 -3.39
C GLU A 6 -5.18 -16.35 -4.76
N ILE A 7 -5.56 -15.06 -4.80
CA ILE A 7 -5.57 -14.29 -6.05
C ILE A 7 -4.16 -14.22 -6.65
N SER A 8 -3.13 -14.00 -5.83
CA SER A 8 -1.75 -13.94 -6.31
C SER A 8 -1.27 -15.26 -6.95
N ALA A 9 -1.90 -16.41 -6.65
CA ALA A 9 -1.52 -17.67 -7.26
C ALA A 9 -2.06 -17.83 -8.70
N VAL A 10 -3.11 -17.09 -9.07
CA VAL A 10 -3.81 -17.27 -10.35
C VAL A 10 -3.63 -16.10 -11.33
N VAL A 11 -3.12 -14.96 -10.87
CA VAL A 11 -2.83 -13.81 -11.74
C VAL A 11 -1.32 -13.69 -12.01
N PRO A 12 -0.89 -13.23 -13.19
CA PRO A 12 0.53 -12.99 -13.46
C PRO A 12 1.03 -11.66 -12.87
N GLY A 13 0.13 -10.75 -12.49
CA GLY A 13 0.46 -9.41 -11.97
C GLY A 13 0.49 -9.32 -10.45
N ARG A 14 0.15 -8.14 -9.92
CA ARG A 14 0.13 -7.86 -8.48
C ARG A 14 -1.27 -7.92 -7.89
N VAL A 15 -1.35 -8.09 -6.58
CA VAL A 15 -2.57 -7.93 -5.78
C VAL A 15 -2.48 -6.66 -4.94
N SER A 16 -3.53 -5.84 -4.92
CA SER A 16 -3.62 -4.70 -4.01
C SER A 16 -4.38 -5.08 -2.74
N THR A 17 -3.81 -4.81 -1.56
CA THR A 17 -4.45 -5.01 -0.26
C THR A 17 -4.50 -3.71 0.52
N GLU A 18 -5.68 -3.32 0.96
CA GLU A 18 -5.92 -2.02 1.56
C GLU A 18 -5.74 -2.05 3.09
N VAL A 19 -5.08 -1.02 3.62
CA VAL A 19 -5.06 -0.77 5.07
C VAL A 19 -6.44 -0.36 5.55
N ALA A 20 -6.76 -0.58 6.82
CA ALA A 20 -8.07 -0.19 7.34
C ALA A 20 -8.28 1.34 7.23
N ALA A 21 -9.35 1.78 6.59
CA ALA A 21 -9.63 3.21 6.32
C ALA A 21 -9.68 4.10 7.58
N ARG A 22 -9.92 3.53 8.77
CA ARG A 22 -9.84 4.28 10.04
C ARG A 22 -8.44 4.81 10.35
N LEU A 23 -7.41 4.27 9.70
CA LEU A 23 -6.02 4.69 9.85
C LEU A 23 -5.62 5.79 8.85
N SER A 24 -6.52 6.23 7.96
CA SER A 24 -6.20 7.16 6.87
C SER A 24 -5.67 8.52 7.31
N PHE A 25 -5.80 8.90 8.58
CA PHE A 25 -5.27 10.15 9.14
C PHE A 25 -4.20 9.90 10.22
N ASP A 26 -3.59 8.71 10.22
CA ASP A 26 -2.48 8.34 11.09
C ASP A 26 -1.37 7.68 10.26
N THR A 27 -0.33 8.46 9.98
CA THR A 27 0.82 8.04 9.19
C THR A 27 1.52 6.82 9.80
N GLN A 28 1.78 6.83 11.11
CA GLN A 28 2.55 5.78 11.76
C GLN A 28 1.75 4.49 11.87
N ALA A 29 0.46 4.59 12.20
CA ALA A 29 -0.41 3.41 12.22
C ALA A 29 -0.61 2.82 10.82
N SER A 30 -0.65 3.65 9.77
CA SER A 30 -0.70 3.18 8.38
C SER A 30 0.56 2.43 7.97
N ILE A 31 1.75 2.96 8.29
CA ILE A 31 3.04 2.30 8.05
C ILE A 31 3.10 0.96 8.79
N ALA A 32 2.81 0.95 10.10
CA ALA A 32 2.81 -0.27 10.91
C ALA A 32 1.86 -1.34 10.35
N LYS A 33 0.66 -0.94 9.92
CA LYS A 33 -0.29 -1.86 9.30
C LYS A 33 0.21 -2.38 7.94
N ALA A 34 0.85 -1.54 7.14
CA ALA A 34 1.44 -1.96 5.87
C ALA A 34 2.51 -3.05 6.07
N HIS A 35 3.41 -2.89 7.04
CA HIS A 35 4.40 -3.91 7.38
C HIS A 35 3.76 -5.22 7.83
N GLU A 36 2.78 -5.17 8.73
CA GLU A 36 2.04 -6.36 9.18
C GLU A 36 1.41 -7.11 7.99
N LEU A 37 0.86 -6.38 7.01
CA LEU A 37 0.29 -7.00 5.81
C LEU A 37 1.37 -7.67 4.95
N ILE A 38 2.53 -7.04 4.78
CA ILE A 38 3.66 -7.64 4.04
C ILE A 38 4.18 -8.89 4.76
N GLU A 39 4.37 -8.86 6.08
CA GLU A 39 4.78 -10.03 6.87
C GLU A 39 3.80 -11.21 6.71
N LEU A 40 2.50 -10.92 6.67
CA LEU A 40 1.46 -11.93 6.46
C LEU A 40 1.45 -12.51 5.04
N TYR A 41 1.92 -11.77 4.04
CA TYR A 41 2.16 -12.25 2.68
C TYR A 41 3.44 -13.09 2.60
N ASP A 42 4.53 -12.60 3.19
CA ASP A 42 5.81 -13.30 3.26
C ASP A 42 5.66 -14.67 3.96
N ALA A 43 4.90 -14.72 5.06
CA ALA A 43 4.56 -15.97 5.77
C ALA A 43 3.76 -16.99 4.93
N ARG A 44 3.17 -16.55 3.80
CA ARG A 44 2.45 -17.39 2.83
C ARG A 44 3.27 -17.65 1.56
N GLY A 45 4.53 -17.23 1.52
CA GLY A 45 5.41 -17.39 0.36
C GLY A 45 5.08 -16.46 -0.80
N VAL A 46 4.31 -15.39 -0.56
CA VAL A 46 4.03 -14.37 -1.58
C VAL A 46 5.02 -13.23 -1.40
N SER A 47 5.94 -13.08 -2.36
CA SER A 47 6.95 -12.03 -2.33
C SER A 47 6.31 -10.63 -2.44
N ARG A 48 6.88 -9.65 -1.73
CA ARG A 48 6.36 -8.27 -1.67
C ARG A 48 6.24 -7.57 -3.03
N ASP A 49 7.04 -7.94 -4.03
CA ASP A 49 6.95 -7.40 -5.41
C ASP A 49 5.63 -7.79 -6.13
N ARG A 50 4.91 -8.76 -5.58
CA ARG A 50 3.58 -9.21 -6.01
C ARG A 50 2.45 -8.45 -5.30
N VAL A 51 2.76 -7.56 -4.37
CA VAL A 51 1.81 -6.90 -3.49
C VAL A 51 1.90 -5.39 -3.66
N LEU A 52 0.74 -4.72 -3.72
CA LEU A 52 0.63 -3.27 -3.55
C LEU A 52 -0.13 -3.00 -2.25
N ILE A 53 0.44 -2.21 -1.35
CA ILE A 53 -0.30 -1.72 -0.18
C ILE A 53 -1.16 -0.55 -0.60
N LYS A 54 -2.48 -0.67 -0.44
CA LYS A 54 -3.42 0.38 -0.82
C LYS A 54 -3.70 1.29 0.37
N LEU A 55 -3.55 2.61 0.17
CA LEU A 55 -3.83 3.65 1.15
C LEU A 55 -4.69 4.75 0.53
N ALA A 56 -5.56 5.38 1.32
CA ALA A 56 -6.28 6.57 0.87
C ALA A 56 -5.31 7.74 0.63
N SER A 57 -5.56 8.54 -0.41
CA SER A 57 -4.73 9.69 -0.80
C SER A 57 -4.98 10.92 0.09
N THR A 58 -5.03 10.73 1.40
CA THR A 58 -4.91 11.80 2.40
C THR A 58 -3.46 12.25 2.49
N TRP A 59 -3.20 13.37 3.18
CA TRP A 59 -1.82 13.81 3.39
C TRP A 59 -1.00 12.75 4.15
N GLU A 60 -1.57 12.20 5.23
CA GLU A 60 -0.95 11.17 6.05
C GLU A 60 -0.72 9.87 5.27
N GLY A 61 -1.68 9.47 4.42
CA GLY A 61 -1.55 8.31 3.55
C GLY A 61 -0.42 8.47 2.52
N ILE A 62 -0.28 9.65 1.92
CA ILE A 62 0.80 9.96 0.99
C ILE A 62 2.16 9.96 1.70
N ARG A 63 2.25 10.55 2.90
CA ARG A 63 3.50 10.53 3.70
C ARG A 63 3.86 9.11 4.15
N ALA A 64 2.88 8.28 4.46
CA ALA A 64 3.10 6.87 4.77
C ALA A 64 3.65 6.12 3.56
N ALA A 65 3.05 6.33 2.39
CA ALA A 65 3.51 5.72 1.14
C ALA A 65 4.94 6.14 0.76
N GLU A 66 5.31 7.42 0.96
CA GLU A 66 6.68 7.90 0.72
C GLU A 66 7.73 7.10 1.52
N VAL A 67 7.43 6.78 2.78
CA VAL A 67 8.30 5.95 3.62
C VAL A 67 8.35 4.51 3.10
N LEU A 68 7.19 3.92 2.85
CA LEU A 68 7.07 2.53 2.40
C LEU A 68 7.77 2.29 1.06
N GLU A 69 7.65 3.22 0.10
CA GLU A 69 8.32 3.13 -1.21
C GLU A 69 9.84 3.18 -1.08
N ARG A 70 10.38 4.01 -0.17
CA ARG A 70 11.82 4.04 0.13
C ARG A 70 12.33 2.73 0.75
N GLU A 71 11.44 1.97 1.38
CA GLU A 71 11.72 0.65 1.96
C GLU A 71 11.46 -0.50 0.96
N GLY A 72 11.03 -0.18 -0.27
CA GLY A 72 10.72 -1.15 -1.32
C GLY A 72 9.36 -1.84 -1.15
N ILE A 73 8.44 -1.23 -0.40
CA ILE A 73 7.04 -1.66 -0.28
C ILE A 73 6.19 -0.77 -1.20
N GLN A 74 5.80 -1.33 -2.34
CA GLN A 74 5.07 -0.60 -3.37
C GLN A 74 3.64 -0.30 -2.94
N CYS A 75 3.20 0.92 -3.19
CA CYS A 75 1.92 1.43 -2.73
C CYS A 75 0.93 1.66 -3.89
N ASN A 76 -0.36 1.62 -3.59
CA ASN A 76 -1.46 2.02 -4.47
C ASN A 76 -2.25 3.12 -3.77
N LEU A 77 -2.06 4.37 -4.18
CA LEU A 77 -2.75 5.51 -3.59
C LEU A 77 -4.14 5.64 -4.23
N THR A 78 -5.17 5.35 -3.45
CA THR A 78 -6.58 5.30 -3.89
C THR A 78 -7.36 6.51 -3.39
N LEU A 79 -8.64 6.63 -3.77
CA LEU A 79 -9.53 7.74 -3.37
C LEU A 79 -8.92 9.11 -3.73
N LEU A 80 -8.32 9.17 -4.90
CA LEU A 80 -7.70 10.36 -5.49
C LEU A 80 -8.75 11.08 -6.35
N PHE A 81 -9.07 12.31 -5.99
CA PHE A 81 -10.15 13.09 -6.60
C PHE A 81 -9.73 14.52 -7.00
N SER A 82 -8.46 14.88 -6.80
CA SER A 82 -7.96 16.23 -7.10
C SER A 82 -6.54 16.20 -7.65
N ASP A 83 -6.21 17.21 -8.46
CA ASP A 83 -4.86 17.38 -9.02
C ASP A 83 -3.81 17.59 -7.92
N ALA A 84 -4.19 18.22 -6.80
CA ALA A 84 -3.30 18.38 -5.66
C ALA A 84 -2.87 17.02 -5.06
N GLN A 85 -3.80 16.06 -4.96
CA GLN A 85 -3.47 14.70 -4.55
C GLN A 85 -2.59 14.00 -5.59
N ALA A 86 -2.89 14.16 -6.89
CA ALA A 86 -2.07 13.60 -7.97
C ALA A 86 -0.62 14.09 -7.91
N GLN A 87 -0.42 15.41 -7.81
CA GLN A 87 0.91 15.99 -7.70
C GLN A 87 1.63 15.52 -6.44
N ALA A 88 0.95 15.50 -5.29
CA ALA A 88 1.56 15.06 -4.04
C ALA A 88 1.97 13.57 -4.04
N CYS A 89 1.19 12.69 -4.70
CA CYS A 89 1.57 11.30 -4.92
C CYS A 89 2.78 11.17 -5.85
N PHE A 90 2.82 11.96 -6.93
CA PHE A 90 3.94 12.00 -7.87
C PHE A 90 5.24 12.45 -7.18
N ASP A 91 5.18 13.56 -6.41
CA ASP A 91 6.33 14.09 -5.68
C ASP A 91 6.84 13.14 -4.59
N ALA A 92 5.95 12.30 -4.04
CA ALA A 92 6.29 11.27 -3.05
C ALA A 92 6.92 10.00 -3.65
N GLY A 93 6.98 9.88 -4.99
CA GLY A 93 7.60 8.74 -5.66
C GLY A 93 6.82 7.43 -5.53
N VAL A 94 5.49 7.51 -5.43
CA VAL A 94 4.60 6.35 -5.38
C VAL A 94 4.64 5.59 -6.72
N PHE A 95 4.62 4.25 -6.67
CA PHE A 95 4.56 3.36 -7.84
C PHE A 95 3.37 3.66 -8.78
#